data_AF-A0A953EPS2-F1
#
_entry.id   AF-A0A953EPS2-F1
#
_cell.length_a   1.000
_cell.length_b   1.000
_cell.length_c   1.000
_cell.angle_alpha   90.00
_cell.angle_beta   90.00
_cell.angle_gamma   90.00
#
_symmetry.space_group_name_H-M   'P 1'
#
loop_
_entity.id
_entity.type
_entity.pdbx_description
1 polymer ?
#
loop_
_entity_poly.entity_id
_entity_poly.type
_entity_poly.pdbx_seq_one_letter_code
_entity_poly.pdbx_strand_id
1 'polypeptide(L)'
;MPYRAEYIWIDGTEPTPLVRSKTKIIDNGKEPGIWGFDGSSTNQAPGSDSDCVLNPVFTCPDPTRGGADILVLCEVLLPGTLEPHVTNHRRACVETYEKYKDFEPLFGIEQEYTLFQEGRPLGWPKEGYYYPAPQGPYYCGVGSVEIAGRDLVEAHTTACLEAGLGIVGTNAEVMLGQWEFQVGILNTVEVADHLWMARYLLYRIGEDFGVNASISAKPIKGDWNGAGCHTNFSTKQMREGWDPIIAACEALGAPGKVEEHLEGYGHGYEERLTGLHETAHFSEYRYGVSDRGASVRIPWQVGVDKKGYIEDRRPNANIDPYIVSRLITNTVCEAAS
;
A
#
# COMPACT_ATOMS: atom_id res chain seq x y z
N MET A 1 -18.33 -7.45 27.96
CA MET A 1 -17.61 -8.71 28.17
C MET A 1 -16.14 -8.47 27.84
N PRO A 2 -15.18 -9.31 28.29
CA PRO A 2 -13.84 -9.26 27.73
C PRO A 2 -13.89 -9.44 26.21
N TYR A 3 -12.96 -8.84 25.49
CA TYR A 3 -12.90 -8.86 24.04
C TYR A 3 -11.46 -9.08 23.55
N ARG A 4 -11.29 -9.47 22.29
CA ARG A 4 -10.01 -9.72 21.65
C ARG A 4 -9.53 -8.45 20.94
N ALA A 5 -8.27 -8.11 21.14
CA ALA A 5 -7.57 -7.06 20.42
C ALA A 5 -6.39 -7.67 19.65
N GLU A 6 -6.44 -7.64 18.33
CA GLU A 6 -5.35 -8.12 17.47
C GLU A 6 -4.31 -7.01 17.26
N TYR A 7 -3.18 -7.10 17.94
CA TYR A 7 -2.09 -6.13 17.78
C TYR A 7 -1.32 -6.47 16.52
N ILE A 8 -1.26 -5.52 15.57
CA ILE A 8 -0.66 -5.66 14.25
C ILE A 8 0.50 -4.67 14.13
N TRP A 9 1.64 -5.10 13.62
CA TRP A 9 2.81 -4.25 13.40
C TRP A 9 3.63 -4.68 12.18
N ILE A 10 4.55 -3.82 11.77
CA ILE A 10 5.45 -4.03 10.64
C ILE A 10 6.84 -4.41 11.17
N ASP A 11 7.42 -5.48 10.62
CA ASP A 11 8.71 -6.00 11.06
C ASP A 11 9.93 -5.38 10.38
N GLY A 12 11.12 -5.90 10.68
CA GLY A 12 12.39 -5.43 10.09
C GLY A 12 12.91 -6.31 8.94
N THR A 13 12.06 -7.08 8.28
CA THR A 13 12.50 -7.89 7.14
C THR A 13 12.94 -7.01 5.96
N GLU A 14 14.09 -7.33 5.39
CA GLU A 14 14.62 -6.68 4.18
C GLU A 14 14.60 -7.64 2.98
N PRO A 15 14.41 -7.13 1.75
CA PRO A 15 14.23 -5.72 1.39
C PRO A 15 12.78 -5.22 1.52
N THR A 16 11.84 -6.07 1.93
CA THR A 16 10.42 -5.70 2.09
C THR A 16 9.93 -6.22 3.43
N PRO A 17 9.46 -5.33 4.33
CA PRO A 17 9.01 -5.73 5.65
C PRO A 17 7.67 -6.48 5.59
N LEU A 18 7.43 -7.32 6.59
CA LEU A 18 6.24 -8.16 6.71
C LEU A 18 5.34 -7.66 7.82
N VAL A 19 4.03 -7.86 7.63
CA VAL A 19 3.03 -7.64 8.68
C VAL A 19 3.06 -8.80 9.68
N ARG A 20 3.05 -8.48 10.97
CA ARG A 20 2.99 -9.43 12.09
C ARG A 20 1.79 -9.11 12.95
N SER A 21 1.26 -10.11 13.66
CA SER A 21 0.16 -9.89 14.60
C SER A 21 0.14 -10.86 15.78
N LYS A 22 -0.54 -10.46 16.86
CA LYS A 22 -0.91 -11.34 17.98
C LYS A 22 -2.09 -10.79 18.78
N THR A 23 -2.82 -11.69 19.44
CA THR A 23 -4.05 -11.35 20.18
C THR A 23 -3.82 -11.07 21.65
N LYS A 24 -4.33 -9.93 22.15
CA LYS A 24 -4.52 -9.65 23.58
C LYS A 24 -5.98 -9.85 23.96
N ILE A 25 -6.23 -10.41 25.14
CA ILE A 25 -7.58 -10.38 25.75
C ILE A 25 -7.67 -9.14 26.63
N ILE A 26 -8.64 -8.27 26.35
CA ILE A 26 -8.88 -7.02 27.06
C ILE A 26 -10.11 -7.18 27.95
N ASP A 27 -9.98 -6.78 29.22
CA ASP A 27 -11.12 -6.80 30.14
C ASP A 27 -12.21 -5.82 29.70
N ASN A 28 -13.46 -6.12 30.07
CA ASN A 28 -14.59 -5.27 29.78
C ASN A 28 -14.37 -3.82 30.27
N GLY A 29 -14.51 -2.84 29.37
CA GLY A 29 -14.38 -1.41 29.69
C GLY A 29 -12.94 -0.89 29.78
N LYS A 30 -11.95 -1.69 29.39
CA LYS A 30 -10.56 -1.24 29.18
C LYS A 30 -10.30 -1.06 27.69
N GLU A 31 -9.33 -0.21 27.37
CA GLU A 31 -8.82 -0.01 26.01
C GLU A 31 -7.47 -0.74 25.81
N PRO A 32 -7.06 -1.01 24.56
CA PRO A 32 -5.74 -1.55 24.25
C PRO A 32 -4.64 -0.57 24.68
N GLY A 33 -3.80 -1.00 25.63
CA GLY A 33 -2.61 -0.24 26.04
C GLY A 33 -1.34 -0.69 25.30
N ILE A 34 -0.20 -0.13 25.68
CA ILE A 34 1.11 -0.58 25.20
C ILE A 34 1.31 -2.09 25.48
N TRP A 35 2.00 -2.76 24.56
CA TRP A 35 2.45 -4.14 24.73
C TRP A 35 3.91 -4.30 24.27
N GLY A 36 4.44 -5.51 24.28
CA GLY A 36 5.81 -5.76 23.83
C GLY A 36 5.90 -7.12 23.15
N PHE A 37 6.93 -7.35 22.35
CA PHE A 37 7.18 -8.59 21.61
C PHE A 37 8.67 -8.87 21.52
N ASP A 38 9.01 -10.11 21.14
CA ASP A 38 10.38 -10.54 20.88
C ASP A 38 10.81 -10.14 19.46
N GLY A 39 11.60 -9.08 19.37
CA GLY A 39 12.15 -8.51 18.14
C GLY A 39 13.24 -9.37 17.49
N SER A 40 13.82 -10.34 18.20
CA SER A 40 14.79 -11.27 17.60
C SER A 40 14.17 -12.24 16.60
N SER A 41 12.86 -12.46 16.74
CA SER A 41 12.05 -13.30 15.84
C SER A 41 11.50 -12.52 14.63
N THR A 42 11.82 -11.22 14.51
CA THR A 42 11.22 -10.33 13.50
C THR A 42 12.22 -9.39 12.83
N ASN A 43 13.52 -9.70 12.92
CA ASN A 43 14.62 -8.86 12.39
C ASN A 43 14.68 -7.44 12.98
N GLN A 44 14.23 -7.26 14.23
CA GLN A 44 14.18 -5.94 14.87
C GLN A 44 15.15 -5.81 16.04
N ALA A 45 15.65 -6.92 16.59
CA ALA A 45 16.58 -6.85 17.72
C ALA A 45 17.52 -8.07 17.75
N PRO A 46 18.72 -7.94 18.35
CA PRO A 46 19.57 -9.10 18.61
C PRO A 46 18.97 -9.96 19.73
N GLY A 47 19.26 -11.28 19.73
CA GLY A 47 18.72 -12.20 20.74
C GLY A 47 19.12 -11.88 22.19
N SER A 48 20.19 -11.11 22.42
CA SER A 48 20.65 -10.73 23.76
C SER A 48 19.94 -9.50 24.34
N ASP A 49 19.19 -8.76 23.52
CA ASP A 49 18.44 -7.56 23.92
C ASP A 49 17.23 -7.42 22.98
N SER A 50 16.30 -8.37 23.10
CA SER A 50 15.32 -8.64 22.04
C SER A 50 13.97 -7.93 22.21
N ASP A 51 13.70 -7.30 23.35
CA ASP A 51 12.39 -6.70 23.60
C ASP A 51 12.13 -5.49 22.69
N CYS A 52 10.94 -5.46 22.09
CA CYS A 52 10.43 -4.31 21.34
C CYS A 52 9.05 -3.93 21.88
N VAL A 53 8.67 -2.66 21.76
CA VAL A 53 7.41 -2.12 22.30
C VAL A 53 6.41 -1.88 21.19
N LEU A 54 5.15 -2.29 21.39
CA LEU A 54 4.01 -1.98 20.54
C LEU A 54 3.20 -0.86 21.17
N ASN A 55 3.13 0.29 20.48
CA ASN A 55 2.28 1.41 20.86
C ASN A 55 1.09 1.50 19.90
N PRO A 56 -0.16 1.33 20.37
CA PRO A 56 -1.36 1.49 19.54
C PRO A 56 -1.44 2.87 18.88
N VAL A 57 -1.70 2.90 17.58
CA VAL A 57 -1.81 4.14 16.79
C VAL A 57 -3.09 4.24 15.96
N PHE A 58 -3.71 3.11 15.64
CA PHE A 58 -5.00 3.04 14.95
C PHE A 58 -5.76 1.79 15.40
N THR A 59 -7.07 1.89 15.55
CA THR A 59 -7.96 0.78 15.95
C THR A 59 -9.20 0.75 15.09
N CYS A 60 -9.65 -0.44 14.73
CA CYS A 60 -10.91 -0.65 14.02
C CYS A 60 -11.59 -1.96 14.41
N PRO A 61 -12.87 -2.18 14.07
CA PRO A 61 -13.53 -3.47 14.28
C PRO A 61 -12.77 -4.62 13.60
N ASP A 62 -12.79 -5.82 14.20
CA ASP A 62 -12.26 -7.04 13.59
C ASP A 62 -13.38 -7.75 12.79
N PRO A 63 -13.41 -7.62 11.44
CA PRO A 63 -14.45 -8.23 10.61
C PRO A 63 -14.34 -9.76 10.55
N THR A 64 -13.16 -10.32 10.84
CA THR A 64 -12.93 -11.77 10.79
C THR A 64 -13.43 -12.50 12.03
N ARG A 65 -13.58 -11.76 13.15
CA ARG A 65 -14.07 -12.29 14.43
C ARG A 65 -15.48 -11.81 14.77
N GLY A 66 -15.82 -10.58 14.39
CA GLY A 66 -17.09 -9.92 14.67
C GLY A 66 -17.30 -9.55 16.14
N GLY A 67 -18.49 -9.05 16.45
CA GLY A 67 -18.86 -8.68 17.81
C GLY A 67 -18.12 -7.45 18.33
N ALA A 68 -17.51 -7.55 19.51
CA ALA A 68 -16.79 -6.47 20.17
C ALA A 68 -15.26 -6.52 19.95
N ASP A 69 -14.79 -7.46 19.12
CA ASP A 69 -13.36 -7.64 18.87
C ASP A 69 -12.83 -6.59 17.89
N ILE A 70 -11.56 -6.24 18.04
CA ILE A 70 -10.93 -5.15 17.29
C ILE A 70 -9.55 -5.53 16.76
N LEU A 71 -9.13 -4.84 15.71
CA LEU A 71 -7.77 -4.80 15.22
C LEU A 71 -7.07 -3.53 15.74
N VAL A 72 -5.79 -3.64 16.06
CA VAL A 72 -4.98 -2.58 16.68
C VAL A 72 -3.65 -2.46 15.94
N LEU A 73 -3.56 -1.52 14.99
CA LEU A 73 -2.30 -1.17 14.37
C LEU A 73 -1.40 -0.48 15.39
N CYS A 74 -0.14 -0.92 15.45
CA CYS A 74 0.86 -0.42 16.37
C CYS A 74 2.07 0.12 15.62
N GLU A 75 2.63 1.20 16.13
CA GLU A 75 4.01 1.56 15.83
C GLU A 75 4.98 0.79 16.76
N VAL A 76 6.22 0.63 16.32
CA VAL A 76 7.26 -0.08 17.07
C VAL A 76 8.19 0.93 17.73
N LEU A 77 8.43 0.78 19.03
CA LEU A 77 9.29 1.63 19.84
C LEU A 77 10.38 0.82 20.55
N LEU A 78 11.46 1.49 20.93
CA LEU A 78 12.53 0.94 21.75
C LEU A 78 12.09 0.78 23.22
N PRO A 79 12.47 -0.30 23.91
CA PRO A 79 12.19 -0.48 25.32
C PRO A 79 12.92 0.58 26.16
N GLY A 80 12.28 1.02 27.26
CA GLY A 80 12.86 1.96 28.21
C GLY A 80 12.78 3.45 27.80
N THR A 81 13.14 3.80 26.56
CA THR A 81 13.09 5.19 26.07
C THR A 81 11.74 5.53 25.42
N LEU A 82 11.06 4.54 24.85
CA LEU A 82 9.86 4.74 24.00
C LEU A 82 10.12 5.60 22.76
N GLU A 83 11.39 5.72 22.35
CA GLU A 83 11.75 6.33 21.06
C GLU A 83 11.39 5.41 19.89
N PRO A 84 11.12 5.95 18.69
CA PRO A 84 10.81 5.15 17.51
C PRO A 84 11.91 4.12 17.22
N HIS A 85 11.51 2.88 16.98
CA HIS A 85 12.42 1.86 16.46
C HIS A 85 12.91 2.26 15.06
N VAL A 86 14.09 1.82 14.63
CA VAL A 86 14.65 2.20 13.31
C VAL A 86 13.75 1.79 12.13
N THR A 87 12.96 0.73 12.31
CA THR A 87 11.99 0.25 11.31
C THR A 87 10.64 1.01 11.36
N ASN A 88 10.47 1.97 12.27
CA ASN A 88 9.25 2.75 12.42
C ASN A 88 9.26 3.94 11.45
N HIS A 89 8.81 3.70 10.22
CA HIS A 89 8.67 4.76 9.22
C HIS A 89 7.45 5.67 9.46
N ARG A 90 6.49 5.23 10.29
CA ARG A 90 5.28 5.99 10.61
C ARG A 90 5.59 7.30 11.32
N ARG A 91 6.55 7.32 12.25
CA ARG A 91 6.87 8.55 13.00
C ARG A 91 7.30 9.70 12.09
N ALA A 92 8.22 9.43 11.16
CA ALA A 92 8.66 10.44 10.20
C ALA A 92 7.54 10.88 9.25
N CYS A 93 6.61 9.97 8.90
CA CYS A 93 5.41 10.31 8.12
C CYS A 93 4.48 11.27 8.89
N VAL A 94 4.25 11.03 10.18
CA VAL A 94 3.49 11.92 11.07
C VAL A 94 4.14 13.30 11.17
N GLU A 95 5.46 13.37 11.36
CA GLU A 95 6.19 14.64 11.44
C GLU A 95 6.07 15.46 10.15
N THR A 96 6.18 14.81 8.99
CA THR A 96 5.97 15.47 7.70
C THR A 96 4.53 15.94 7.53
N TYR A 97 3.55 15.14 7.91
CA TYR A 97 2.15 15.54 7.86
C TYR A 97 1.89 16.78 8.73
N GLU A 98 2.34 16.77 9.98
CA GLU A 98 2.17 17.91 10.89
C GLU A 98 2.85 19.18 10.37
N LYS A 99 4.01 19.05 9.72
CA LYS A 99 4.73 20.17 9.08
C LYS A 99 3.93 20.80 7.94
N TYR A 100 3.20 20.00 7.15
CA TYR A 100 2.54 20.43 5.92
C TYR A 100 1.01 20.33 5.95
N LYS A 101 0.39 20.11 7.11
CA LYS A 101 -1.06 19.88 7.24
C LYS A 101 -1.93 21.01 6.68
N ASP A 102 -1.43 22.25 6.67
CA ASP A 102 -2.14 23.41 6.15
C ASP A 102 -2.31 23.37 4.61
N PHE A 103 -1.52 22.56 3.90
CA PHE A 103 -1.75 22.24 2.49
C PHE A 103 -2.93 21.27 2.28
N GLU A 104 -3.47 20.68 3.35
CA GLU A 104 -4.51 19.65 3.33
C GLU A 104 -4.18 18.52 2.32
N PRO A 105 -3.04 17.82 2.48
CA PRO A 105 -2.61 16.77 1.57
C PRO A 105 -3.56 15.57 1.65
N LEU A 106 -4.05 15.13 0.50
CA LEU A 106 -4.95 14.00 0.35
C LEU A 106 -4.42 12.98 -0.66
N PHE A 107 -4.63 11.70 -0.34
CA PHE A 107 -4.13 10.56 -1.08
C PHE A 107 -5.23 9.56 -1.44
N GLY A 108 -5.05 8.90 -2.58
CA GLY A 108 -5.70 7.65 -2.93
C GLY A 108 -4.67 6.66 -3.50
N ILE A 109 -4.58 5.45 -2.97
CA ILE A 109 -3.57 4.46 -3.36
C ILE A 109 -4.25 3.25 -4.00
N GLU A 110 -3.75 2.85 -5.17
CA GLU A 110 -4.20 1.73 -5.99
C GLU A 110 -3.29 0.52 -5.76
N GLN A 111 -3.62 -0.36 -4.82
CA GLN A 111 -2.79 -1.51 -4.48
C GLN A 111 -3.08 -2.68 -5.41
N GLU A 112 -2.16 -2.95 -6.34
CA GLU A 112 -2.18 -4.17 -7.13
C GLU A 112 -1.52 -5.34 -6.37
N TYR A 113 -1.99 -6.56 -6.61
CA TYR A 113 -1.43 -7.78 -6.05
C TYR A 113 -1.76 -8.99 -6.93
N THR A 114 -0.96 -10.05 -6.84
CA THR A 114 -1.19 -11.29 -7.57
C THR A 114 -1.45 -12.44 -6.62
N LEU A 115 -2.54 -13.17 -6.84
CA LEU A 115 -2.90 -14.33 -6.02
C LEU A 115 -2.10 -15.56 -6.46
N PHE A 116 -1.61 -16.32 -5.50
CA PHE A 116 -0.85 -17.55 -5.69
C PHE A 116 -1.45 -18.70 -4.87
N GLN A 117 -1.44 -19.90 -5.43
CA GLN A 117 -1.75 -21.13 -4.74
C GLN A 117 -0.71 -22.18 -5.12
N GLU A 118 -0.14 -22.86 -4.12
CA GLU A 118 0.88 -23.91 -4.33
C GLU A 118 2.09 -23.42 -5.15
N GLY A 119 2.51 -22.16 -4.94
CA GLY A 119 3.66 -21.56 -5.63
C GLY A 119 3.41 -21.14 -7.08
N ARG A 120 2.16 -21.14 -7.54
CA ARG A 120 1.77 -20.74 -8.89
C ARG A 120 0.68 -19.66 -8.88
N PRO A 121 0.62 -18.73 -9.84
CA PRO A 121 -0.47 -17.76 -9.89
C PRO A 121 -1.83 -18.45 -9.99
N LEU A 122 -2.81 -17.94 -9.27
CA LEU A 122 -4.13 -18.54 -9.14
C LEU A 122 -4.85 -18.53 -10.50
N GLY A 123 -5.46 -19.67 -10.86
CA GLY A 123 -6.11 -19.86 -12.16
C GLY A 123 -5.18 -20.32 -13.28
N TRP A 124 -3.86 -20.40 -13.06
CA TRP A 124 -2.93 -20.87 -14.09
C TRP A 124 -2.95 -22.41 -14.21
N PRO A 125 -2.77 -22.99 -15.42
CA PRO A 125 -2.93 -24.44 -15.65
C PRO A 125 -1.91 -25.32 -14.92
N LYS A 126 -2.29 -26.22 -14.01
CA LYS A 126 -1.35 -26.93 -13.09
C LYS A 126 -0.24 -27.78 -13.76
N GLU A 127 -0.41 -28.34 -14.96
CA GLU A 127 0.57 -29.25 -15.59
C GLU A 127 1.31 -28.63 -16.80
N GLY A 128 2.58 -29.02 -17.00
CA GLY A 128 3.36 -28.88 -18.25
C GLY A 128 3.57 -27.47 -18.83
N TYR A 129 4.28 -26.55 -18.17
CA TYR A 129 4.71 -25.24 -18.72
C TYR A 129 3.65 -24.45 -19.56
N TYR A 130 2.36 -24.66 -19.32
CA TYR A 130 1.33 -23.90 -20.01
C TYR A 130 1.06 -22.60 -19.25
N TYR A 131 1.41 -21.50 -19.90
CA TYR A 131 0.87 -20.18 -19.56
C TYR A 131 -0.64 -20.15 -19.89
N PRO A 132 -1.45 -19.32 -19.22
CA PRO A 132 -2.81 -19.06 -19.70
C PRO A 132 -2.75 -18.34 -21.06
N ALA A 133 -3.92 -18.08 -21.66
CA ALA A 133 -3.97 -17.28 -22.89
C ALA A 133 -3.27 -15.91 -22.68
N PRO A 134 -2.76 -15.24 -23.73
CA PRO A 134 -2.17 -13.92 -23.61
C PRO A 134 -3.10 -12.91 -22.93
N GLN A 135 -2.51 -11.89 -22.29
CA GLN A 135 -3.23 -10.82 -21.62
C GLN A 135 -4.19 -10.08 -22.57
N GLY A 136 -5.29 -9.56 -22.03
CA GLY A 136 -6.34 -8.89 -22.80
C GLY A 136 -7.74 -9.14 -22.24
N PRO A 137 -8.20 -10.40 -22.13
CA PRO A 137 -9.56 -10.69 -21.68
C PRO A 137 -9.74 -10.61 -20.14
N TYR A 138 -8.65 -10.53 -19.37
CA TYR A 138 -8.67 -10.61 -17.90
C TYR A 138 -9.07 -9.31 -17.21
N TYR A 139 -8.59 -8.16 -17.70
CA TYR A 139 -8.83 -6.85 -17.09
C TYR A 139 -10.34 -6.57 -17.04
N CYS A 140 -10.86 -6.33 -15.83
CA CYS A 140 -12.30 -6.15 -15.59
C CYS A 140 -13.20 -7.26 -16.19
N GLY A 141 -12.66 -8.48 -16.35
CA GLY A 141 -13.37 -9.60 -16.97
C GLY A 141 -14.50 -10.18 -16.11
N VAL A 142 -15.30 -11.04 -16.74
CA VAL A 142 -16.34 -11.83 -16.10
C VAL A 142 -16.45 -13.19 -16.79
N GLY A 143 -16.48 -14.27 -16.02
CA GLY A 143 -16.45 -15.64 -16.54
C GLY A 143 -15.38 -16.47 -15.84
N SER A 144 -15.59 -17.79 -15.77
CA SER A 144 -14.69 -18.70 -15.04
C SER A 144 -13.35 -18.93 -15.74
N VAL A 145 -13.21 -18.49 -17.00
CA VAL A 145 -11.96 -18.61 -17.77
C VAL A 145 -11.10 -17.37 -17.54
N GLU A 146 -11.72 -16.20 -17.50
CA GLU A 146 -11.04 -14.90 -17.40
C GLU A 146 -10.77 -14.48 -15.95
N ILE A 147 -11.44 -15.09 -14.97
CA ILE A 147 -11.41 -14.65 -13.57
C ILE A 147 -11.03 -15.78 -12.63
N ALA A 148 -10.06 -15.48 -11.76
CA ALA A 148 -9.62 -16.36 -10.69
C ALA A 148 -9.54 -15.59 -9.36
N GLY A 149 -10.16 -16.14 -8.29
CA GLY A 149 -10.04 -15.61 -6.93
C GLY A 149 -11.05 -14.54 -6.52
N ARG A 150 -12.13 -14.31 -7.29
CA ARG A 150 -13.14 -13.28 -6.96
C ARG A 150 -13.74 -13.44 -5.57
N ASP A 151 -13.99 -14.67 -5.11
CA ASP A 151 -14.59 -14.89 -3.78
C ASP A 151 -13.74 -14.32 -2.64
N LEU A 152 -12.40 -14.42 -2.76
CA LEU A 152 -11.45 -13.82 -1.81
C LEU A 152 -11.52 -12.29 -1.90
N VAL A 153 -11.59 -11.73 -3.11
CA VAL A 153 -11.65 -10.28 -3.35
C VAL A 153 -12.94 -9.67 -2.76
N GLU A 154 -14.08 -10.32 -2.96
CA GLU A 154 -15.37 -9.88 -2.39
C GLU A 154 -15.37 -9.97 -0.86
N ALA A 155 -14.80 -11.05 -0.30
CA ALA A 155 -14.66 -11.20 1.14
C ALA A 155 -13.73 -10.14 1.76
N HIS A 156 -12.60 -9.86 1.10
CA HIS A 156 -11.66 -8.80 1.50
C HIS A 156 -12.29 -7.42 1.42
N THR A 157 -12.98 -7.12 0.31
CA THR A 157 -13.69 -5.84 0.13
C THR A 157 -14.72 -5.62 1.24
N THR A 158 -15.53 -6.65 1.52
CA THR A 158 -16.53 -6.62 2.60
C THR A 158 -15.87 -6.41 3.96
N ALA A 159 -14.79 -7.13 4.26
CA ALA A 159 -14.07 -6.99 5.51
C ALA A 159 -13.48 -5.58 5.69
N CYS A 160 -12.92 -4.98 4.63
CA CYS A 160 -12.43 -3.60 4.68
C CYS A 160 -13.57 -2.61 4.97
N LEU A 161 -14.75 -2.78 4.37
CA LEU A 161 -15.92 -1.95 4.65
C LEU A 161 -16.39 -2.09 6.10
N GLU A 162 -16.49 -3.33 6.60
CA GLU A 162 -16.91 -3.61 7.98
C GLU A 162 -15.91 -3.11 9.03
N ALA A 163 -14.61 -3.14 8.71
CA ALA A 163 -13.55 -2.54 9.51
C ALA A 163 -13.53 -1.00 9.41
N GLY A 164 -14.36 -0.38 8.57
CA GLY A 164 -14.37 1.07 8.37
C GLY A 164 -13.10 1.61 7.70
N LEU A 165 -12.36 0.76 6.96
CA LEU A 165 -11.23 1.19 6.16
C LEU A 165 -11.73 1.95 4.94
N GLY A 166 -10.91 2.90 4.48
CA GLY A 166 -11.22 3.79 3.35
C GLY A 166 -11.12 3.11 2.00
N ILE A 167 -11.67 1.90 1.83
CA ILE A 167 -11.71 1.22 0.55
C ILE A 167 -12.68 1.94 -0.40
N VAL A 168 -12.25 2.25 -1.62
CA VAL A 168 -13.06 3.00 -2.60
C VAL A 168 -13.47 2.17 -3.83
N GLY A 169 -12.79 1.06 -4.07
CA GLY A 169 -13.11 0.18 -5.19
C GLY A 169 -12.17 -1.01 -5.29
N THR A 170 -12.49 -1.91 -6.21
CA THR A 170 -11.68 -3.06 -6.62
C THR A 170 -11.91 -3.37 -8.10
N ASN A 171 -10.90 -3.96 -8.74
CA ASN A 171 -11.01 -4.49 -10.10
C ASN A 171 -10.08 -5.69 -10.32
N ALA A 172 -10.44 -6.54 -11.29
CA ALA A 172 -9.51 -7.53 -11.83
C ALA A 172 -8.49 -6.82 -12.72
N GLU A 173 -7.22 -7.18 -12.55
CA GLU A 173 -6.11 -6.57 -13.28
C GLU A 173 -5.77 -7.32 -14.57
N VAL A 174 -4.79 -6.79 -15.32
CA VAL A 174 -4.43 -7.27 -16.66
C VAL A 174 -3.92 -8.71 -16.69
N MET A 175 -3.21 -9.18 -15.64
CA MET A 175 -2.73 -10.57 -15.56
C MET A 175 -3.77 -11.47 -14.89
N LEU A 176 -4.02 -12.68 -15.42
CA LEU A 176 -4.92 -13.64 -14.80
C LEU A 176 -4.48 -13.97 -13.36
N GLY A 177 -5.36 -13.72 -12.40
CA GLY A 177 -5.10 -13.88 -10.96
C GLY A 177 -4.52 -12.63 -10.28
N GLN A 178 -4.29 -11.55 -11.03
CA GLN A 178 -3.94 -10.23 -10.51
C GLN A 178 -5.21 -9.41 -10.26
N TRP A 179 -5.18 -8.63 -9.19
CA TRP A 179 -6.29 -7.80 -8.73
C TRP A 179 -5.77 -6.49 -8.17
N GLU A 180 -6.66 -5.52 -8.04
CA GLU A 180 -6.40 -4.24 -7.41
C GLU A 180 -7.51 -3.90 -6.40
N PHE A 181 -7.13 -3.27 -5.30
CA PHE A 181 -8.05 -2.53 -4.45
C PHE A 181 -7.53 -1.11 -4.22
N GLN A 182 -8.44 -0.15 -4.09
CA GLN A 182 -8.09 1.25 -3.91
C GLN A 182 -8.44 1.73 -2.50
N VAL A 183 -7.53 2.48 -1.85
CA VAL A 183 -7.71 3.07 -0.52
C VAL A 183 -7.59 4.60 -0.59
N GLY A 184 -8.60 5.33 -0.11
CA GLY A 184 -8.64 6.80 -0.10
C GLY A 184 -10.05 7.33 0.20
N ILE A 185 -10.33 8.63 0.10
CA ILE A 185 -9.40 9.76 0.00
C ILE A 185 -9.03 10.17 1.43
N LEU A 186 -7.76 10.01 1.81
CA LEU A 186 -7.30 10.13 3.21
C LEU A 186 -6.06 11.02 3.31
N ASN A 187 -5.73 11.51 4.51
CA ASN A 187 -4.52 12.31 4.69
C ASN A 187 -3.24 11.47 4.60
N THR A 188 -2.08 12.13 4.64
CA THR A 188 -0.74 11.54 4.52
C THR A 188 -0.52 10.31 5.44
N VAL A 189 -0.98 10.35 6.69
CA VAL A 189 -0.76 9.27 7.66
C VAL A 189 -1.87 8.22 7.57
N GLU A 190 -3.12 8.67 7.51
CA GLU A 190 -4.31 7.79 7.52
C GLU A 190 -4.33 6.83 6.32
N VAL A 191 -3.91 7.30 5.13
CA VAL A 191 -3.87 6.43 3.95
C VAL A 191 -2.90 5.26 4.14
N ALA A 192 -1.80 5.49 4.86
CA ALA A 192 -0.80 4.48 5.13
C ALA A 192 -1.22 3.51 6.24
N ASP A 193 -1.83 4.04 7.32
CA ASP A 193 -2.45 3.22 8.37
C ASP A 193 -3.50 2.28 7.74
N HIS A 194 -4.39 2.83 6.89
CA HIS A 194 -5.47 2.07 6.25
C HIS A 194 -4.95 1.05 5.24
N LEU A 195 -3.93 1.38 4.44
CA LEU A 195 -3.36 0.43 3.47
C LEU A 195 -2.69 -0.75 4.17
N TRP A 196 -1.94 -0.53 5.25
CA TRP A 196 -1.35 -1.63 6.02
C TRP A 196 -2.41 -2.55 6.63
N MET A 197 -3.50 -1.99 7.13
CA MET A 197 -4.62 -2.77 7.65
C MET A 197 -5.37 -3.52 6.55
N ALA A 198 -5.56 -2.92 5.38
CA ALA A 198 -6.15 -3.58 4.22
C ALA A 198 -5.26 -4.74 3.72
N ARG A 199 -3.93 -4.58 3.72
CA ARG A 199 -2.97 -5.65 3.41
C ARG A 199 -3.03 -6.77 4.45
N TYR A 200 -3.09 -6.44 5.74
CA TYR A 200 -3.27 -7.44 6.80
C TYR A 200 -4.52 -8.30 6.56
N LEU A 201 -5.67 -7.65 6.32
CA LEU A 201 -6.91 -8.35 6.03
C LEU A 201 -6.83 -9.20 4.77
N LEU A 202 -6.17 -8.73 3.71
CA LEU A 202 -5.96 -9.48 2.47
C LEU A 202 -5.22 -10.80 2.75
N TYR A 203 -4.13 -10.74 3.50
CA TYR A 203 -3.37 -11.94 3.88
C TYR A 203 -4.18 -12.85 4.80
N ARG A 204 -4.79 -12.27 5.84
CA ARG A 204 -5.54 -13.02 6.85
C ARG A 204 -6.73 -13.76 6.25
N ILE A 205 -7.45 -13.14 5.31
CA ILE A 205 -8.56 -13.77 4.60
C ILE A 205 -8.01 -14.80 3.61
N GLY A 206 -6.93 -14.50 2.90
CA GLY A 206 -6.29 -15.44 1.99
C GLY A 206 -5.89 -16.77 2.64
N GLU A 207 -5.50 -16.75 3.92
CA GLU A 207 -5.23 -17.96 4.72
C GLU A 207 -6.44 -18.91 4.74
N ASP A 208 -7.67 -18.40 4.88
CA ASP A 208 -8.89 -19.21 4.92
C ASP A 208 -9.20 -19.87 3.56
N PHE A 209 -8.71 -19.28 2.47
CA PHE A 209 -8.82 -19.82 1.10
C PHE A 209 -7.61 -20.68 0.69
N GLY A 210 -6.55 -20.74 1.50
CA GLY A 210 -5.28 -21.36 1.12
C GLY A 210 -4.62 -20.67 -0.07
N VAL A 211 -4.80 -19.35 -0.19
CA VAL A 211 -4.28 -18.51 -1.27
C VAL A 211 -3.38 -17.42 -0.67
N ASN A 212 -2.20 -17.24 -1.23
CA ASN A 212 -1.28 -16.18 -0.85
C ASN A 212 -1.42 -14.98 -1.80
N ALA A 213 -1.48 -13.76 -1.26
CA ALA A 213 -1.36 -12.55 -2.07
C ALA A 213 0.11 -12.10 -2.12
N SER A 214 0.65 -11.96 -3.33
CA SER A 214 1.98 -11.38 -3.56
C SER A 214 1.86 -9.93 -3.97
N ILE A 215 2.62 -9.07 -3.28
CA ILE A 215 2.79 -7.64 -3.64
C ILE A 215 4.13 -7.40 -4.36
N SER A 216 4.76 -8.43 -4.92
CA SER A 216 6.02 -8.27 -5.69
C SER A 216 5.81 -7.38 -6.92
N ALA A 217 6.77 -6.48 -7.19
CA ALA A 217 6.72 -5.58 -8.35
C ALA A 217 6.63 -6.32 -9.69
N LYS A 218 7.23 -7.52 -9.79
CA LYS A 218 7.20 -8.36 -10.99
C LYS A 218 7.06 -9.83 -10.58
N PRO A 219 5.83 -10.32 -10.33
CA PRO A 219 5.61 -11.67 -9.79
C PRO A 219 5.93 -12.76 -10.81
N ILE A 220 5.73 -12.50 -12.10
CA ILE A 220 6.09 -13.41 -13.21
C ILE A 220 6.91 -12.65 -14.26
N LYS A 221 8.04 -13.23 -14.66
CA LYS A 221 8.91 -12.68 -15.71
C LYS A 221 8.31 -12.88 -17.10
N GLY A 222 8.69 -12.01 -18.04
CA GLY A 222 8.22 -12.04 -19.42
C GLY A 222 7.07 -11.07 -19.68
N ASP A 223 6.23 -11.44 -20.66
CA ASP A 223 5.11 -10.63 -21.19
C ASP A 223 3.85 -10.72 -20.31
N TRP A 224 4.05 -10.47 -19.01
CA TRP A 224 3.00 -10.39 -18.00
C TRP A 224 3.13 -9.08 -17.25
N ASN A 225 2.03 -8.43 -16.89
CA ASN A 225 2.07 -7.16 -16.18
C ASN A 225 2.83 -7.29 -14.84
N GLY A 226 3.49 -6.20 -14.45
CA GLY A 226 3.98 -6.08 -13.08
C GLY A 226 2.86 -5.63 -12.15
N ALA A 227 3.15 -5.52 -10.85
CA ALA A 227 2.23 -5.00 -9.85
C ALA A 227 2.70 -3.62 -9.33
N GLY A 228 1.88 -2.60 -9.55
CA GLY A 228 2.08 -1.22 -9.10
C GLY A 228 1.39 -0.90 -7.77
N CYS A 229 1.67 0.29 -7.27
CA CYS A 229 0.92 0.92 -6.19
C CYS A 229 0.65 2.40 -6.53
N HIS A 230 -0.09 2.65 -7.61
CA HIS A 230 -0.24 4.02 -8.11
C HIS A 230 -0.79 4.93 -7.00
N THR A 231 -0.18 6.10 -6.85
CA THR A 231 -0.45 6.99 -5.74
C THR A 231 -1.00 8.31 -6.26
N ASN A 232 -2.31 8.48 -6.09
CA ASN A 232 -3.02 9.71 -6.37
C ASN A 232 -2.78 10.72 -5.24
N PHE A 233 -2.46 11.97 -5.58
CA PHE A 233 -2.11 13.02 -4.62
C PHE A 233 -2.70 14.39 -4.99
N SER A 234 -3.20 15.12 -3.99
CA SER A 234 -3.57 16.53 -4.12
C SER A 234 -3.35 17.32 -2.83
N THR A 235 -3.06 18.60 -2.97
CA THR A 235 -3.22 19.62 -1.93
C THR A 235 -4.48 20.44 -2.19
N LYS A 236 -4.89 21.27 -1.23
CA LYS A 236 -6.00 22.22 -1.42
C LYS A 236 -5.81 23.09 -2.66
N GLN A 237 -4.62 23.63 -2.84
CA GLN A 237 -4.27 24.48 -3.97
C GLN A 237 -4.42 23.73 -5.31
N MET A 238 -4.02 22.46 -5.37
CA MET A 238 -4.21 21.62 -6.57
C MET A 238 -5.69 21.36 -6.86
N ARG A 239 -6.51 21.18 -5.81
CA ARG A 239 -7.97 21.01 -5.95
C ARG A 239 -8.68 22.29 -6.41
N GLU A 240 -8.01 23.44 -6.34
CA GLU A 240 -8.55 24.76 -6.70
C GLU A 240 -7.94 25.35 -7.98
N GLY A 241 -6.81 24.83 -8.48
CA GLY A 241 -6.16 25.39 -9.67
C GLY A 241 -5.14 24.48 -10.39
N TRP A 242 -4.79 24.89 -11.61
CA TRP A 242 -3.95 24.14 -12.53
C TRP A 242 -2.45 24.29 -12.25
N ASP A 243 -2.00 25.51 -11.98
CA ASP A 243 -0.57 25.79 -11.79
C ASP A 243 0.02 25.00 -10.62
N PRO A 244 -0.66 24.81 -9.47
CA PRO A 244 -0.17 23.92 -8.41
C PRO A 244 -0.03 22.46 -8.83
N ILE A 245 -0.82 21.96 -9.78
CA ILE A 245 -0.68 20.59 -10.32
C ILE A 245 0.60 20.50 -11.15
N ILE A 246 0.87 21.48 -12.00
CA ILE A 246 2.09 21.53 -12.79
C ILE A 246 3.32 21.64 -11.88
N ALA A 247 3.27 22.52 -10.88
CA ALA A 247 4.34 22.67 -9.90
C ALA A 247 4.62 21.36 -9.14
N ALA A 248 3.57 20.60 -8.77
CA ALA A 248 3.73 19.29 -8.14
C ALA A 248 4.43 18.27 -9.06
N CYS A 249 4.02 18.21 -10.34
CA CYS A 249 4.68 17.36 -11.34
C CYS A 249 6.15 17.75 -11.55
N GLU A 250 6.47 19.04 -11.59
CA GLU A 250 7.84 19.51 -11.76
C GLU A 250 8.70 19.24 -10.52
N ALA A 251 8.14 19.42 -9.33
CA ALA A 251 8.82 19.13 -8.06
C ALA A 251 9.24 17.65 -7.95
N LEU A 252 8.35 16.72 -8.34
CA LEU A 252 8.63 15.27 -8.34
C LEU A 252 9.67 14.84 -9.38
N GLY A 253 9.94 15.69 -10.38
CA GLY A 253 10.95 15.50 -11.42
C GLY A 253 12.20 16.34 -11.25
N ALA A 254 12.31 17.10 -10.15
CA ALA A 254 13.45 17.97 -9.90
C ALA A 254 14.74 17.15 -9.71
N PRO A 255 15.93 17.75 -9.95
CA PRO A 255 17.21 17.06 -9.82
C PRO A 255 17.35 16.35 -8.46
N GLY A 256 17.65 15.04 -8.47
CA GLY A 256 17.81 14.21 -7.28
C GLY A 256 16.50 13.66 -6.68
N LYS A 257 15.34 14.21 -7.06
CA LYS A 257 14.04 13.74 -6.53
C LYS A 257 13.57 12.44 -7.14
N VAL A 258 13.97 12.15 -8.38
CA VAL A 258 13.62 10.88 -9.02
C VAL A 258 14.30 9.73 -8.30
N GLU A 259 15.59 9.86 -8.04
CA GLU A 259 16.41 8.86 -7.34
C GLU A 259 15.94 8.68 -5.88
N GLU A 260 15.75 9.78 -5.14
CA GLU A 260 15.23 9.76 -3.77
C GLU A 260 13.88 9.04 -3.68
N HIS A 261 12.97 9.29 -4.62
CA HIS A 261 11.67 8.62 -4.64
C HIS A 261 11.80 7.14 -5.02
N LEU A 262 12.60 6.79 -6.04
CA LEU A 262 12.78 5.39 -6.44
C LEU A 262 13.36 4.52 -5.32
N GLU A 263 14.28 5.05 -4.51
CA GLU A 263 14.80 4.37 -3.31
C GLU A 263 13.69 4.03 -2.29
N GLY A 264 12.67 4.89 -2.18
CA GLY A 264 11.51 4.68 -1.30
C GLY A 264 10.33 3.95 -1.96
N TYR A 265 10.39 3.66 -3.26
CA TYR A 265 9.24 3.21 -4.06
C TYR A 265 9.15 1.69 -4.22
N GLY A 266 9.75 0.96 -3.28
CA GLY A 266 9.68 -0.49 -3.16
C GLY A 266 10.75 -1.21 -3.98
N HIS A 267 11.19 -2.35 -3.46
CA HIS A 267 12.26 -3.14 -4.07
C HIS A 267 11.86 -3.73 -5.43
N GLY A 268 12.81 -3.81 -6.36
CA GLY A 268 12.64 -4.45 -7.67
C GLY A 268 11.95 -3.57 -8.72
N TYR A 269 12.01 -2.24 -8.58
CA TYR A 269 11.38 -1.32 -9.53
C TYR A 269 11.99 -1.46 -10.94
N GLU A 270 13.24 -1.86 -11.08
CA GLU A 270 13.90 -2.06 -12.39
C GLU A 270 13.28 -3.21 -13.19
N GLU A 271 12.69 -4.20 -12.52
CA GLU A 271 12.02 -5.33 -13.19
C GLU A 271 10.62 -4.94 -13.68
N ARG A 272 10.02 -3.88 -13.13
CA ARG A 272 8.69 -3.38 -13.48
C ARG A 272 8.75 -2.18 -14.43
N LEU A 273 9.50 -1.14 -14.07
CA LEU A 273 9.59 0.16 -14.73
C LEU A 273 10.54 0.11 -15.93
N THR A 274 10.14 -0.61 -16.97
CA THR A 274 10.98 -0.91 -18.14
C THR A 274 10.65 -0.05 -19.37
N GLY A 275 9.64 0.83 -19.28
CA GLY A 275 9.09 1.52 -20.45
C GLY A 275 8.07 0.70 -21.26
N LEU A 276 7.93 -0.59 -20.92
CA LEU A 276 6.91 -1.49 -21.45
C LEU A 276 5.72 -1.60 -20.48
N HIS A 277 4.60 -2.16 -20.95
CA HIS A 277 3.41 -2.45 -20.14
C HIS A 277 2.89 -1.25 -19.32
N GLU A 278 2.71 -0.10 -19.98
CA GLU A 278 2.10 1.09 -19.36
C GLU A 278 2.90 1.67 -18.17
N THR A 279 4.23 1.61 -18.25
CA THR A 279 5.13 2.27 -17.29
C THR A 279 6.17 3.14 -17.99
N ALA A 280 6.68 4.16 -17.30
CA ALA A 280 7.91 4.83 -17.71
C ALA A 280 9.13 3.94 -17.39
N HIS A 281 10.23 4.12 -18.15
CA HIS A 281 11.50 3.53 -17.75
C HIS A 281 12.03 4.24 -16.50
N PHE A 282 12.55 3.52 -15.51
CA PHE A 282 12.95 4.11 -14.22
C PHE A 282 14.00 5.23 -14.34
N SER A 283 14.83 5.23 -15.38
CA SER A 283 15.84 6.26 -15.62
C SER A 283 15.30 7.56 -16.23
N GLU A 284 14.01 7.62 -16.55
CA GLU A 284 13.38 8.77 -17.20
C GLU A 284 12.20 9.28 -16.37
N TYR A 285 12.20 10.58 -16.12
CA TYR A 285 11.04 11.25 -15.54
C TYR A 285 10.26 12.00 -16.61
N ARG A 286 8.96 11.71 -16.69
CA ARG A 286 8.03 12.40 -17.58
C ARG A 286 6.66 12.47 -16.93
N TYR A 287 5.93 13.54 -17.23
CA TYR A 287 4.54 13.69 -16.84
C TYR A 287 3.69 14.13 -18.01
N GLY A 288 2.40 13.77 -18.01
CA GLY A 288 1.51 14.08 -19.12
C GLY A 288 0.03 13.90 -18.82
N VAL A 289 -0.81 14.63 -19.55
CA VAL A 289 -2.26 14.47 -19.48
C VAL A 289 -2.65 13.17 -20.17
N SER A 290 -3.30 12.27 -19.44
CA SER A 290 -3.75 10.94 -19.92
C SER A 290 -2.64 10.01 -20.42
N ASP A 291 -1.37 10.33 -20.17
CA ASP A 291 -0.25 9.48 -20.57
C ASP A 291 -0.02 8.39 -19.53
N ARG A 292 -0.50 7.18 -19.80
CA ARG A 292 -0.28 6.01 -18.94
C ARG A 292 1.17 5.55 -18.94
N GLY A 293 1.95 5.87 -19.98
CA GLY A 293 3.37 5.55 -20.03
C GLY A 293 4.23 6.55 -19.25
N ALA A 294 3.68 7.68 -18.79
CA ALA A 294 4.43 8.65 -18.02
C ALA A 294 4.72 8.17 -16.58
N SER A 295 5.72 8.78 -15.95
CA SER A 295 6.04 8.56 -14.54
C SER A 295 4.92 9.11 -13.65
N VAL A 296 4.43 10.31 -13.99
CA VAL A 296 3.29 10.95 -13.34
C VAL A 296 2.21 11.26 -14.38
N ARG A 297 1.00 10.78 -14.16
CA ARG A 297 -0.15 11.04 -15.03
C ARG A 297 -1.01 12.14 -14.43
N ILE A 298 -1.45 13.07 -15.28
CA ILE A 298 -2.54 13.99 -14.96
C ILE A 298 -3.81 13.40 -15.60
N PRO A 299 -4.84 13.01 -14.82
CA PRO A 299 -6.07 12.46 -15.38
C PRO A 299 -6.74 13.41 -16.38
N TRP A 300 -7.45 12.87 -17.37
CA TRP A 300 -8.06 13.69 -18.42
C TRP A 300 -9.08 14.69 -17.84
N GLN A 301 -9.85 14.30 -16.82
CA GLN A 301 -10.83 15.17 -16.16
C GLN A 301 -10.12 16.35 -15.51
N VAL A 302 -9.00 16.11 -14.84
CA VAL A 302 -8.16 17.15 -14.24
C VAL A 302 -7.60 18.08 -15.31
N GLY A 303 -7.19 17.53 -16.46
CA GLY A 303 -6.76 18.29 -17.64
C GLY A 303 -7.84 19.18 -18.24
N VAL A 304 -9.11 18.79 -18.15
CA VAL A 304 -10.28 19.55 -18.62
C VAL A 304 -10.70 20.59 -17.59
N ASP A 305 -10.89 20.17 -16.34
CA ASP A 305 -11.39 21.01 -15.25
C ASP A 305 -10.35 21.97 -14.69
N LYS A 306 -9.07 21.76 -15.04
CA LYS A 306 -7.92 22.58 -14.64
C LYS A 306 -7.75 22.66 -13.12
N LYS A 307 -8.10 21.59 -12.42
CA LYS A 307 -7.94 21.38 -10.97
C LYS A 307 -8.18 19.91 -10.61
N GLY A 308 -7.68 19.48 -9.46
CA GLY A 308 -7.85 18.11 -8.98
C GLY A 308 -6.57 17.53 -8.39
N TYR A 309 -6.06 16.45 -8.98
CA TYR A 309 -4.98 15.62 -8.45
C TYR A 309 -4.02 15.14 -9.53
N ILE A 310 -2.86 14.63 -9.11
CA ILE A 310 -1.90 13.90 -9.95
C ILE A 310 -1.85 12.43 -9.53
N GLU A 311 -1.37 11.56 -10.40
CA GLU A 311 -1.15 10.14 -10.11
C GLU A 311 0.32 9.79 -10.37
N ASP A 312 1.07 9.47 -9.31
CA ASP A 312 2.41 8.91 -9.43
C ASP A 312 2.34 7.41 -9.70
N ARG A 313 2.81 6.97 -10.87
CA ARG A 313 2.73 5.58 -11.35
C ARG A 313 3.99 4.77 -11.04
N ARG A 314 5.01 5.41 -10.48
CA ARG A 314 6.31 4.82 -10.16
C ARG A 314 6.33 3.92 -8.92
N PRO A 315 5.48 4.03 -7.89
CA PRO A 315 5.54 3.14 -6.73
C PRO A 315 5.21 1.68 -7.10
N ASN A 316 5.99 0.72 -6.60
CA ASN A 316 5.72 -0.72 -6.75
C ASN A 316 4.64 -1.19 -5.77
N ALA A 317 3.99 -2.32 -6.06
CA ALA A 317 3.03 -2.95 -5.14
C ALA A 317 3.58 -3.20 -3.73
N ASN A 318 4.90 -3.42 -3.57
CA ASN A 318 5.56 -3.70 -2.29
C ASN A 318 6.05 -2.45 -1.52
N ILE A 319 5.59 -1.25 -1.87
CA ILE A 319 5.98 -0.04 -1.13
C ILE A 319 5.66 -0.12 0.36
N ASP A 320 6.41 0.60 1.18
CA ASP A 320 5.90 1.06 2.47
C ASP A 320 5.09 2.35 2.24
N PRO A 321 3.76 2.36 2.46
CA PRO A 321 2.96 3.56 2.24
C PRO A 321 3.34 4.72 3.17
N TYR A 322 3.96 4.49 4.34
CA TYR A 322 4.46 5.59 5.15
C TYR A 322 5.61 6.32 4.46
N ILE A 323 6.50 5.59 3.78
CA ILE A 323 7.62 6.18 3.04
C ILE A 323 7.08 6.97 1.83
N VAL A 324 6.24 6.35 1.00
CA VAL A 324 5.74 6.97 -0.23
C VAL A 324 4.91 8.22 0.04
N SER A 325 3.94 8.15 0.94
CA SER A 325 3.10 9.30 1.31
C SER A 325 3.93 10.44 1.90
N ARG A 326 4.94 10.12 2.74
CA ARG A 326 5.89 11.09 3.29
C ARG A 326 6.71 11.76 2.21
N LEU A 327 7.33 10.99 1.30
CA LEU A 327 8.18 11.54 0.24
C LEU A 327 7.39 12.46 -0.70
N ILE A 328 6.20 12.06 -1.12
CA ILE A 328 5.33 12.90 -1.97
C ILE A 328 4.90 14.17 -1.22
N THR A 329 4.41 14.03 0.02
CA THR A 329 4.00 15.19 0.83
C THR A 329 5.16 16.16 1.02
N ASN A 330 6.32 15.66 1.44
CA ASN A 330 7.50 16.49 1.67
C ASN A 330 7.93 17.20 0.39
N THR A 331 8.14 16.47 -0.71
CA THR A 331 8.65 17.04 -1.96
C THR A 331 7.69 18.06 -2.57
N VAL A 332 6.40 17.77 -2.65
CA VAL A 332 5.43 18.68 -3.28
C VAL A 332 5.13 19.88 -2.37
N CYS A 333 4.95 19.68 -1.07
CA CYS A 333 4.60 20.79 -0.17
C CYS A 333 5.81 21.68 0.15
N GLU A 334 7.02 21.13 0.21
CA GLU A 334 8.26 21.92 0.34
C GLU A 334 8.47 22.85 -0.86
N ALA A 335 8.26 22.36 -2.08
CA ALA A 335 8.37 23.17 -3.29
C ALA A 335 7.30 24.28 -3.38
N ALA A 336 6.17 24.11 -2.67
CA ALA A 336 5.07 25.06 -2.64
C ALA A 336 5.10 26.02 -1.42
N SER A 337 6.06 25.85 -0.50
CA SER A 337 6.18 26.62 0.74
C SER A 337 6.99 27.92 0.62
#